data_AF-A0A1W5D7X4-F1
#
_entry.id   AF-A0A1W5D7X4-F1
#
_cell.length_a   1.000
_cell.length_b   1.000
_cell.length_c   1.000
_cell.angle_alpha   90.00
_cell.angle_beta   90.00
_cell.angle_gamma   90.00
#
_symmetry.space_group_name_H-M   'P 1'
#
loop_
_entity.id
_entity.type
_entity.pdbx_description
1 polymer ?
#
loop_
_entity_poly.entity_id
_entity_poly.type
_entity_poly.pdbx_seq_one_letter_code
_entity_poly.pdbx_strand_id
1 'polypeptide(L)'
;MSASTSTPPTSTSDSTLSPQPPPPPPPLRRTVYYGTFIQCATATSLKIQELTLVGVDEKGVISFVERNVDYKDLERIVKGTYGWEGYVIVRLKGGGGTGSGFWFPGFVDTHTHAPQLPNLALHAHTTLLTWLQTYTFPLESSFSIVDATDVFIPLKI
;
A
#
# COMPACT_ATOMS: atom_id res chain seq x y z
N MET A 1 11.40 39.05 -61.48
CA MET A 1 11.81 37.86 -60.69
C MET A 1 11.90 38.32 -59.24
N SER A 2 10.82 38.12 -58.49
CA SER A 2 10.66 38.66 -57.13
C SER A 2 11.28 37.70 -56.13
N ALA A 3 12.20 38.20 -55.31
CA ALA A 3 12.84 37.44 -54.23
C ALA A 3 11.90 37.39 -53.02
N SER A 4 11.42 36.19 -52.69
CA SER A 4 10.65 35.92 -51.48
C SER A 4 11.59 35.57 -50.34
N THR A 5 11.70 36.45 -49.36
CA THR A 5 12.51 36.25 -48.15
C THR A 5 11.75 35.34 -47.18
N SER A 6 12.23 34.10 -46.98
CA SER A 6 11.68 33.18 -45.98
C SER A 6 12.23 33.51 -44.60
N THR A 7 11.36 33.86 -43.66
CA THR A 7 11.67 33.91 -42.22
C THR A 7 11.96 32.50 -41.68
N PRO A 8 12.98 32.33 -40.80
CA PRO A 8 13.27 31.02 -40.20
C PRO A 8 12.21 30.65 -39.15
N PRO A 9 11.96 29.34 -38.92
CA PRO A 9 10.98 28.92 -37.93
C PRO A 9 11.51 29.15 -36.50
N THR A 10 10.67 29.77 -35.67
CA THR A 10 10.87 29.92 -34.24
C THR A 10 11.02 28.55 -33.59
N SER A 11 12.18 28.30 -32.97
CA SER A 11 12.42 27.12 -32.14
C SER A 11 11.48 27.14 -30.94
N THR A 12 10.41 26.35 -30.98
CA THR A 12 9.66 26.02 -29.78
C THR A 12 10.56 25.16 -28.90
N SER A 13 11.07 25.75 -27.82
CA SER A 13 11.70 25.03 -26.73
C SER A 13 10.68 24.06 -26.14
N ASP A 14 10.79 22.79 -26.50
CA ASP A 14 10.06 21.71 -25.86
C ASP A 14 10.50 21.68 -24.40
N SER A 15 9.66 22.28 -23.56
CA SER A 15 9.91 22.41 -22.14
C SER A 15 9.58 21.06 -21.56
N THR A 16 10.61 20.23 -21.40
CA THR A 16 10.57 18.95 -20.69
C THR A 16 9.74 19.11 -19.43
N LEU A 17 8.48 18.66 -19.47
CA LEU A 17 7.56 18.76 -18.34
C LEU A 17 8.13 17.84 -17.26
N SER A 18 8.74 18.41 -16.23
CA SER A 18 9.08 17.65 -15.03
C SER A 18 7.81 16.98 -14.50
N PRO A 19 7.85 15.70 -14.11
CA PRO A 19 6.69 15.00 -13.59
C PRO A 19 6.12 15.79 -12.41
N GLN A 20 4.87 16.23 -12.51
CA GLN A 20 4.19 16.85 -11.37
C GLN A 20 3.96 15.78 -10.32
N PRO A 21 4.16 16.09 -9.03
CA PRO A 21 3.89 15.13 -7.96
C PRO A 21 2.41 14.71 -8.01
N PRO A 22 2.09 13.44 -7.67
CA PRO A 22 0.72 12.98 -7.67
C PRO A 22 -0.14 13.81 -6.70
N PRO A 23 -1.42 14.03 -7.01
CA PRO A 23 -2.31 14.76 -6.12
C PRO A 23 -2.41 14.05 -4.76
N PRO A 24 -2.66 14.81 -3.67
CA PRO A 24 -2.79 14.22 -2.35
C PRO A 24 -3.98 13.25 -2.31
N PRO A 25 -3.88 12.14 -1.55
CA PRO A 25 -4.98 11.20 -1.40
C PRO A 25 -6.20 11.88 -0.76
N PRO A 26 -7.43 11.43 -1.08
CA PRO A 26 -8.64 11.94 -0.44
C PRO A 26 -8.59 11.78 1.09
N PRO A 27 -9.26 12.67 1.85
CA PRO A 27 -9.34 12.53 3.31
C PRO A 27 -10.02 11.22 3.69
N LEU A 28 -9.52 10.59 4.76
CA LEU A 28 -10.14 9.39 5.30
C LEU A 28 -11.45 9.74 5.98
N ARG A 29 -12.40 8.80 5.94
CA ARG A 29 -13.70 8.88 6.61
C ARG A 29 -13.74 7.91 7.78
N ARG A 30 -14.59 8.19 8.77
CA ARG A 30 -14.84 7.23 9.86
C ARG A 30 -15.32 5.92 9.30
N THR A 31 -14.68 4.84 9.74
CA THR A 31 -15.02 3.48 9.35
C THR A 31 -15.24 2.62 10.57
N VAL A 32 -16.21 1.72 10.49
CA VAL A 32 -16.57 0.80 11.55
C VAL A 32 -16.50 -0.60 10.99
N TYR A 33 -15.53 -1.36 11.45
CA TYR A 33 -15.28 -2.73 11.02
C TYR A 33 -15.97 -3.69 11.97
N TYR A 34 -16.73 -4.64 11.43
CA TYR A 34 -17.41 -5.67 12.22
C TYR A 34 -17.01 -7.07 11.76
N GLY A 35 -16.68 -7.94 12.71
CA GLY A 35 -16.40 -9.35 12.44
C GLY A 35 -15.41 -9.97 13.43
N THR A 36 -14.67 -10.95 12.94
CA THR A 36 -13.62 -11.63 13.71
C THR A 36 -12.29 -10.90 13.58
N PHE A 37 -11.65 -10.58 14.69
CA PHE A 37 -10.31 -9.98 14.73
C PHE A 37 -9.35 -10.95 15.40
N ILE A 38 -8.24 -11.22 14.72
CA ILE A 38 -7.18 -12.07 15.22
C ILE A 38 -5.94 -11.20 15.42
N GLN A 39 -5.31 -11.31 16.59
CA GLN A 39 -4.10 -10.54 16.90
C GLN A 39 -3.16 -11.33 17.79
N CYS A 40 -1.86 -11.02 17.71
CA CYS A 40 -0.85 -11.53 18.63
C CYS A 40 -0.45 -10.42 19.60
N ALA A 41 -0.89 -10.51 20.86
CA ALA A 41 -0.56 -9.51 21.88
C ALA A 41 0.86 -9.69 22.43
N THR A 42 1.39 -10.91 22.34
CA THR A 42 2.75 -11.30 22.71
C THR A 42 3.29 -12.28 21.68
N ALA A 43 4.59 -12.58 21.72
CA ALA A 43 5.22 -13.56 20.82
C ALA A 43 4.63 -14.99 20.92
N THR A 44 3.90 -15.29 21.99
CA THR A 44 3.38 -16.62 22.32
C THR A 44 1.86 -16.68 22.45
N SER A 45 1.16 -15.57 22.20
CA SER A 45 -0.30 -15.52 22.34
C SER A 45 -0.97 -15.17 21.04
N LEU A 46 -2.03 -15.91 20.73
CA LEU A 46 -2.96 -15.62 19.64
C LEU A 46 -4.33 -15.37 20.25
N LYS A 47 -4.88 -14.19 20.02
CA LYS A 47 -6.20 -13.80 20.51
C LYS A 47 -7.17 -13.73 19.34
N ILE A 48 -8.20 -14.57 19.39
CA ILE A 48 -9.30 -14.60 18.41
C ILE A 48 -10.52 -13.97 19.08
N GLN A 49 -11.02 -12.89 18.48
CA GLN A 49 -12.17 -12.17 18.99
C GLN A 49 -13.26 -12.12 17.92
N GLU A 50 -14.24 -12.99 18.06
CA GLU A 50 -15.44 -12.98 17.24
C GLU A 50 -16.37 -11.83 17.66
N LEU A 51 -17.34 -11.50 16.80
CA LEU A 51 -18.40 -10.52 17.08
C LEU A 51 -17.85 -9.20 17.67
N THR A 52 -16.79 -8.69 17.03
CA THR A 52 -16.06 -7.51 17.50
C THR A 52 -16.27 -6.34 16.54
N LEU A 53 -16.40 -5.16 17.12
CA LEU A 53 -16.58 -3.89 16.45
C LEU A 53 -15.35 -3.02 16.66
N VAL A 54 -14.76 -2.53 15.58
CA VAL A 54 -13.58 -1.65 15.64
C VAL A 54 -13.90 -0.35 14.90
N GLY A 55 -13.86 0.77 15.62
CA GLY A 55 -14.02 2.11 15.05
C GLY A 55 -12.67 2.72 14.71
N VAL A 56 -12.53 3.21 13.49
CA VAL A 56 -11.35 3.94 13.00
C VAL A 56 -11.77 5.33 12.56
N ASP A 57 -11.10 6.35 13.10
CA ASP A 57 -11.41 7.75 12.83
C ASP A 57 -10.88 8.26 11.48
N GLU A 58 -11.11 9.54 11.20
CA GLU A 58 -10.66 10.25 9.99
C GLU A 58 -9.14 10.43 9.92
N LYS A 59 -8.39 10.10 10.97
CA LYS A 59 -6.92 10.10 10.99
C LYS A 59 -6.35 8.70 10.76
N GLY A 60 -7.20 7.69 10.60
CA GLY A 60 -6.79 6.29 10.48
C GLY A 60 -6.40 5.65 11.82
N VAL A 61 -6.80 6.24 12.95
CA VAL A 61 -6.49 5.73 14.28
C VAL A 61 -7.66 4.89 14.80
N ILE A 62 -7.36 3.74 15.41
CA ILE A 62 -8.35 2.93 16.11
C ILE A 62 -8.83 3.72 17.35
N SER A 63 -10.07 4.17 17.33
CA SER A 63 -10.66 4.97 18.42
C SER A 63 -11.34 4.12 19.47
N PHE A 64 -11.94 2.98 19.07
CA PHE A 64 -12.58 2.06 20.00
C PHE A 64 -12.60 0.63 19.49
N VAL A 65 -12.70 -0.31 20.43
CA VAL A 65 -12.85 -1.74 20.19
C VAL A 65 -13.90 -2.30 21.15
N GLU A 66 -15.06 -2.67 20.62
CA GLU A 66 -16.15 -3.29 21.39
C GLU A 66 -16.26 -4.78 21.07
N ARG A 67 -16.44 -5.60 22.11
CA ARG A 67 -16.40 -7.08 22.01
C ARG A 67 -17.76 -7.67 22.32
N ASN A 68 -18.04 -8.86 21.80
CA ASN A 68 -19.29 -9.58 22.04
C ASN A 68 -20.53 -8.75 21.66
N VAL A 69 -20.44 -8.05 20.53
CA VAL A 69 -21.49 -7.16 20.04
C VAL A 69 -22.35 -7.93 19.04
N ASP A 70 -23.66 -8.04 19.29
CA ASP A 70 -24.59 -8.44 18.24
C ASP A 70 -24.62 -7.35 17.17
N TYR A 71 -24.58 -7.75 15.90
CA TYR A 71 -24.64 -6.83 14.77
C TYR A 71 -25.83 -5.85 14.84
N LYS A 72 -26.96 -6.28 15.42
CA LYS A 72 -28.16 -5.44 15.59
C LYS A 72 -27.92 -4.27 16.55
N ASP A 73 -27.01 -4.43 17.51
CA ASP A 73 -26.67 -3.40 18.50
C ASP A 73 -25.63 -2.39 17.99
N LEU A 74 -25.02 -2.64 16.83
CA LEU A 74 -23.93 -1.82 16.28
C LEU A 74 -24.31 -0.35 16.23
N GLU A 75 -25.44 0.00 15.61
CA GLU A 75 -25.85 1.39 15.44
C GLU A 75 -26.11 2.08 16.77
N ARG A 76 -26.74 1.37 17.72
CA ARG A 76 -26.97 1.86 19.08
C ARG A 76 -25.66 2.15 19.80
N ILE A 77 -24.65 1.30 19.65
CA ILE A 77 -23.33 1.49 20.29
C ILE A 77 -22.57 2.63 19.62
N VAL A 78 -22.46 2.65 18.30
CA VAL A 78 -21.67 3.65 17.56
C VAL A 78 -22.25 5.06 17.73
N LYS A 79 -23.58 5.21 17.59
CA LYS A 79 -24.23 6.52 17.77
C LYS A 79 -24.39 6.86 19.25
N GLY A 80 -24.87 5.92 20.07
CA GLY A 80 -25.23 6.19 21.46
C GLY A 80 -24.02 6.35 22.39
N THR A 81 -23.02 5.47 22.28
CA THR A 81 -21.84 5.50 23.16
C THR A 81 -20.77 6.43 22.63
N TYR A 82 -20.53 6.43 21.31
CA TYR A 82 -19.42 7.15 20.69
C TYR A 82 -19.83 8.43 19.97
N GLY A 83 -21.13 8.68 19.77
CA GLY A 83 -21.60 9.90 19.10
C GLY A 83 -21.21 9.99 17.62
N TRP A 84 -20.90 8.85 16.98
CA TRP A 84 -20.42 8.85 15.60
C TRP A 84 -21.60 8.78 14.63
N GLU A 85 -21.61 9.72 13.68
CA GLU A 85 -22.51 9.75 12.53
C GLU A 85 -21.71 9.76 11.22
N GLY A 86 -22.36 9.48 10.10
CA GLY A 86 -21.71 9.53 8.77
C GLY A 86 -20.57 8.54 8.56
N TYR A 87 -20.52 7.45 9.34
CA TYR A 87 -19.49 6.41 9.22
C TYR A 87 -19.84 5.35 8.18
N VAL A 88 -18.82 4.67 7.67
CA VAL A 88 -18.99 3.53 6.75
C VAL A 88 -18.79 2.22 7.51
N ILE A 89 -19.76 1.31 7.41
CA ILE A 89 -19.64 -0.03 7.95
C ILE A 89 -18.90 -0.91 6.97
N VAL A 90 -17.85 -1.58 7.45
CA VAL A 90 -17.06 -2.54 6.68
C VAL A 90 -17.21 -3.92 7.30
N ARG A 91 -17.67 -4.88 6.50
CA ARG A 91 -17.86 -6.26 6.91
C ARG A 91 -17.40 -7.20 5.80
N LEU A 92 -16.71 -8.26 6.19
CA LEU A 92 -16.32 -9.31 5.26
C LEU A 92 -17.57 -10.09 4.82
N LYS A 93 -17.73 -10.30 3.51
CA LYS A 93 -18.83 -11.11 2.97
C LYS A 93 -18.76 -12.51 3.59
N GLY A 94 -19.87 -12.95 4.18
CA GLY A 94 -19.97 -14.20 4.94
C GLY A 94 -19.90 -14.05 6.47
N GLY A 95 -19.48 -12.92 7.03
CA GLY A 95 -19.29 -12.74 8.48
C GLY A 95 -20.58 -12.60 9.32
N GLY A 96 -21.64 -13.35 9.00
CA GLY A 96 -22.92 -13.44 9.71
C GLY A 96 -23.21 -14.81 10.27
N GLY A 97 -22.21 -15.40 10.93
CA GLY A 97 -22.32 -16.68 11.62
C GLY A 97 -21.78 -17.90 10.86
N THR A 98 -21.40 -17.77 9.57
CA THR A 98 -20.96 -18.91 8.75
C THR A 98 -19.79 -18.66 7.79
N GLY A 99 -19.27 -17.44 7.69
CA GLY A 99 -18.17 -17.09 6.79
C GLY A 99 -16.81 -17.10 7.47
N SER A 100 -15.79 -17.52 6.72
CA SER A 100 -14.41 -17.76 7.18
C SER A 100 -13.50 -16.52 7.21
N GLY A 101 -14.02 -15.32 6.92
CA GLY A 101 -13.23 -14.10 6.86
C GLY A 101 -12.91 -13.52 8.24
N PHE A 102 -11.66 -13.11 8.45
CA PHE A 102 -11.19 -12.41 9.66
C PHE A 102 -10.27 -11.24 9.31
N TRP A 103 -10.12 -10.32 10.25
CA TRP A 103 -9.15 -9.24 10.22
C TRP A 103 -7.89 -9.62 10.98
N PHE A 104 -6.73 -9.20 10.49
CA PHE A 104 -5.43 -9.41 11.10
C PHE A 104 -4.60 -8.12 10.97
N PRO A 105 -3.72 -7.77 11.92
CA PRO A 105 -2.78 -6.67 11.75
C PRO A 105 -1.98 -6.81 10.45
N GLY A 106 -1.67 -5.68 9.80
CA GLY A 106 -0.77 -5.69 8.65
C GLY A 106 0.59 -6.26 9.04
N PHE A 107 1.20 -7.04 8.14
CA PHE A 107 2.56 -7.53 8.36
C PHE A 107 3.57 -6.39 8.31
N VAL A 108 4.57 -6.47 9.18
CA VAL A 108 5.69 -5.52 9.23
C VAL A 108 6.91 -6.23 8.69
N ASP A 109 7.34 -5.84 7.49
CA ASP A 109 8.63 -6.25 6.92
C ASP A 109 9.71 -5.29 7.45
N THR A 110 10.61 -5.83 8.28
CA THR A 110 11.67 -5.03 8.91
C THR A 110 12.91 -4.90 8.04
N HIS A 111 13.02 -5.66 6.96
CA HIS A 111 14.21 -5.63 6.10
C HIS A 111 13.90 -6.10 4.68
N THR A 112 13.86 -5.14 3.76
CA THR A 112 13.71 -5.41 2.34
C THR A 112 14.59 -4.46 1.53
N HIS A 113 15.09 -4.96 0.40
CA HIS A 113 15.82 -4.18 -0.59
C HIS A 113 14.94 -3.99 -1.82
N ALA A 114 14.09 -2.96 -1.81
CA ALA A 114 13.16 -2.69 -2.92
C ALA A 114 13.84 -2.63 -4.31
N PRO A 115 15.03 -2.01 -4.48
CA PRO A 115 15.74 -2.00 -5.77
C PRO A 115 16.14 -3.39 -6.27
N GLN A 116 16.23 -4.39 -5.39
CA GLN A 116 16.65 -5.75 -5.74
C GLN A 116 15.48 -6.66 -6.10
N LEU A 117 14.24 -6.18 -6.00
CA LEU A 117 13.04 -6.97 -6.34
C LEU A 117 13.09 -7.62 -7.73
N PRO A 118 13.66 -6.98 -8.79
CA PRO A 118 13.80 -7.65 -10.09
C PRO A 118 14.67 -8.92 -10.08
N ASN A 119 15.54 -9.09 -9.09
CA ASN A 119 16.36 -10.29 -8.91
C ASN A 119 15.67 -11.35 -8.01
N LEU A 120 14.41 -11.16 -7.62
CA LEU A 120 13.70 -12.06 -6.71
C LEU A 120 13.72 -13.50 -7.24
N ALA A 121 14.11 -14.43 -6.38
CA ALA A 121 14.19 -15.87 -6.65
C ALA A 121 15.19 -16.30 -7.75
N LEU A 122 16.14 -15.45 -8.14
CA LEU A 122 17.22 -15.82 -9.06
C LEU A 122 18.52 -16.19 -8.34
N HIS A 123 19.33 -17.08 -8.96
CA HIS A 123 20.74 -17.33 -8.64
C HIS A 123 21.07 -17.90 -7.25
N ALA A 124 20.28 -18.87 -6.76
CA ALA A 124 20.48 -19.55 -5.46
C ALA A 124 21.82 -20.30 -5.26
N HIS A 125 22.69 -20.35 -6.28
CA HIS A 125 23.96 -21.09 -6.25
C HIS A 125 25.20 -20.22 -5.98
N THR A 126 25.06 -18.89 -5.81
CA THR A 126 26.19 -17.99 -5.52
C THR A 126 26.37 -17.72 -4.02
N THR A 127 27.60 -17.40 -3.59
CA THR A 127 27.85 -16.85 -2.26
C THR A 127 27.45 -15.37 -2.20
N LEU A 128 27.29 -14.83 -0.98
CA LEU A 128 26.88 -13.43 -0.78
C LEU A 128 27.74 -12.43 -1.57
N LEU A 129 29.08 -12.52 -1.48
CA LEU A 129 29.96 -11.57 -2.14
C LEU A 129 29.88 -11.67 -3.67
N THR A 130 29.79 -12.89 -4.21
CA THR A 130 29.62 -13.12 -5.65
C THR A 130 28.26 -12.60 -6.12
N TRP A 131 27.20 -12.79 -5.34
CA TRP A 131 25.87 -12.28 -5.62
C TRP A 131 25.84 -10.75 -5.66
N LEU A 132 26.48 -10.11 -4.67
CA LEU A 132 26.59 -8.65 -4.58
C LEU A 132 27.24 -8.06 -5.85
N GLN A 133 28.39 -8.61 -6.24
CA GLN A 133 29.15 -8.12 -7.39
C GLN A 133 28.46 -8.43 -8.73
N THR A 134 27.87 -9.61 -8.87
CA THR A 134 27.33 -10.07 -10.15
C THR A 134 25.95 -9.50 -10.45
N TYR A 135 25.09 -9.35 -9.44
CA TYR A 135 23.66 -9.05 -9.64
C TYR A 135 23.19 -7.80 -8.91
N THR A 136 23.61 -7.62 -7.66
CA THR A 136 23.05 -6.55 -6.81
C THR A 136 23.57 -5.18 -7.19
N PHE A 137 24.90 -4.97 -7.17
CA PHE A 137 25.46 -3.66 -7.47
C PHE A 137 25.15 -3.18 -8.89
N PRO A 138 25.23 -4.03 -9.94
CA PRO A 138 24.83 -3.61 -11.28
C PRO A 138 23.35 -3.19 -11.35
N LEU A 139 22.44 -3.95 -10.73
CA LEU A 139 21.02 -3.63 -10.74
C LEU A 139 20.72 -2.35 -9.94
N GLU A 140 21.27 -2.19 -8.75
CA GLU A 140 21.07 -0.96 -7.97
C GLU A 140 21.59 0.27 -8.72
N SER A 141 22.71 0.15 -9.41
CA SER A 141 23.27 1.25 -10.20
C SER A 141 22.41 1.64 -11.40
N SER A 142 21.62 0.72 -11.99
CA SER A 142 20.78 1.04 -13.14
C SER A 142 19.61 1.97 -12.79
N PHE A 143 19.19 2.03 -11.52
CA PHE A 143 18.17 2.97 -11.05
C PHE A 143 18.68 4.41 -10.90
N SER A 144 19.97 4.69 -11.15
CA SER A 144 20.50 6.05 -11.16
C SER A 144 20.14 6.85 -12.42
N ILE A 145 19.58 6.19 -13.45
CA ILE A 145 19.21 6.80 -14.73
C ILE A 145 17.75 7.27 -14.67
N VAL A 146 17.53 8.58 -14.76
CA VAL A 146 16.21 9.24 -14.61
C VAL A 146 15.33 9.14 -15.85
N ASP A 147 15.88 8.75 -17.00
CA ASP A 147 15.11 8.44 -18.22
C ASP A 147 14.80 6.95 -18.28
N ALA A 148 13.58 6.60 -17.87
CA ALA A 148 13.07 5.24 -17.71
C ALA A 148 12.84 4.45 -19.03
N THR A 149 13.42 4.89 -20.16
CA THR A 149 13.25 4.17 -21.43
C THR A 149 14.23 3.00 -21.60
N ASP A 150 15.33 2.96 -20.84
CA ASP A 150 16.39 1.98 -21.03
C ASP A 150 16.85 1.29 -19.73
N VAL A 151 15.92 0.99 -18.80
CA VAL A 151 16.22 -0.01 -17.75
C VAL A 151 16.19 -1.39 -18.40
N PHE A 152 17.22 -1.69 -19.18
CA PHE A 152 17.46 -3.03 -19.69
C PHE A 152 17.96 -3.86 -18.50
N ILE A 153 17.14 -4.83 -18.07
CA ILE A 153 17.61 -5.92 -17.22
C ILE A 153 18.06 -7.00 -18.20
N PRO A 154 19.34 -7.09 -18.59
CA PRO A 154 19.79 -8.27 -19.32
C PRO A 154 19.72 -9.43 -18.32
N LEU A 155 18.61 -10.17 -18.36
CA LEU A 155 18.56 -11.54 -17.87
C LEU A 155 19.56 -12.32 -18.71
N LYS A 156 20.82 -12.36 -18.28
CA LYS A 156 21.77 -13.37 -18.75
C LYS A 156 21.34 -14.69 -18.10
N ILE A 157 20.38 -15.35 -18.74
CA ILE A 157 20.03 -16.75 -18.49
C ILE A 157 21.10 -17.62 -19.14
#